data_AF-A0A7J7I5G1-F1
#
_entry.id   AF-A0A7J7I5G1-F1
#
_cell.length_a   1.000
_cell.length_b   1.000
_cell.length_c   1.000
_cell.angle_alpha   90.00
_cell.angle_beta   90.00
_cell.angle_gamma   90.00
#
_symmetry.space_group_name_H-M   'P 1'
#
loop_
_entity.id
_entity.type
_entity.pdbx_description
1 polymer ?
#
loop_
_entity_poly.entity_id
_entity_poly.type
_entity_poly.pdbx_seq_one_letter_code
_entity_poly.pdbx_strand_id
1 'polypeptide(L)'
;MAEYEEPDNLIETDPATLQSTYLVAHEPDDDNILRTRTYDVSITYDKYYQTPRVWLTGYDESRMLLQPELVLEDVSQDHARKTVTIEDHPHLPGKHASVHPCRHGAVMKKIIDVLMSRGVEPEVDKYLFLFLKFVASVIPTIEYDYTMDFDLGSSST
;
A
#
# COMPACT_ATOMS: atom_id res chain seq x y z
N MET A 1 -6.98 -62.50 -16.32
CA MET A 1 -8.33 -62.01 -16.63
C MET A 1 -9.17 -62.20 -15.38
N ALA A 2 -9.40 -61.11 -14.67
CA ALA A 2 -10.50 -60.90 -13.73
C ALA A 2 -10.41 -59.41 -13.36
N GLU A 3 -11.06 -58.58 -14.18
CA GLU A 3 -11.39 -57.20 -13.84
C GLU A 3 -12.25 -57.23 -12.57
N TYR A 4 -11.88 -56.43 -11.57
CA TYR A 4 -12.77 -56.15 -10.44
C TYR A 4 -13.76 -55.10 -10.92
N GLU A 5 -14.98 -55.52 -11.25
CA GLU A 5 -16.13 -54.63 -11.40
C GLU A 5 -16.48 -54.07 -10.01
N GLU A 6 -16.39 -52.75 -9.84
CA GLU A 6 -16.98 -52.06 -8.69
C GLU A 6 -18.51 -52.19 -8.77
N PRO A 7 -19.19 -52.72 -7.75
CA PRO A 7 -20.64 -52.72 -7.74
C PRO A 7 -21.13 -51.28 -7.57
N ASP A 8 -21.80 -50.83 -8.62
CA ASP A 8 -22.71 -49.69 -8.71
C ASP A 8 -23.38 -49.41 -7.35
N ASN A 9 -22.96 -48.34 -6.66
CA ASN A 9 -23.67 -47.79 -5.51
C ASN A 9 -24.96 -47.15 -6.03
N LEU A 10 -25.91 -48.00 -6.45
CA LEU A 10 -27.29 -47.61 -6.69
C LEU A 10 -27.89 -47.24 -5.33
N ILE A 11 -27.84 -45.94 -5.03
CA ILE A 11 -28.64 -45.35 -3.99
C ILE A 11 -30.09 -45.46 -4.47
N GLU A 12 -30.79 -46.52 -4.04
CA GLU A 12 -32.24 -46.59 -4.19
C GLU A 12 -32.83 -45.36 -3.50
N THR A 13 -33.43 -44.48 -4.29
CA THR A 13 -34.08 -43.26 -3.80
C THR A 13 -35.28 -43.64 -2.93
N ASP A 14 -35.09 -43.65 -1.61
CA ASP A 14 -36.15 -43.74 -0.62
C ASP A 14 -37.06 -42.48 -0.75
N PRO A 15 -38.38 -42.64 -0.99
CA PRO A 15 -39.31 -41.52 -1.09
C PRO A 15 -39.48 -40.72 0.22
N ALA A 16 -38.93 -41.20 1.35
CA ALA A 16 -38.90 -40.49 2.62
C ALA A 16 -37.61 -39.67 2.86
N THR A 17 -36.60 -39.77 1.98
CA THR A 17 -35.40 -38.93 2.09
C THR A 17 -35.77 -37.49 1.75
N LEU A 18 -35.74 -36.60 2.73
CA LEU A 18 -35.76 -35.16 2.48
C LEU A 18 -34.59 -34.87 1.53
N GLN A 19 -34.88 -34.32 0.34
CA GLN A 19 -33.85 -33.74 -0.50
C GLN A 19 -33.09 -32.75 0.38
N SER A 20 -31.86 -33.09 0.77
CA SER A 20 -30.95 -32.08 1.31
C SER A 20 -30.64 -31.15 0.17
N THR A 21 -31.52 -30.17 -0.03
CA THR A 21 -31.24 -28.97 -0.79
C THR A 21 -30.26 -28.19 0.08
N TYR A 22 -29.00 -28.64 0.15
CA TYR A 22 -27.93 -27.80 0.65
C TYR A 22 -27.98 -26.56 -0.22
N LEU A 23 -28.35 -25.44 0.41
CA LEU A 23 -28.30 -24.14 -0.22
C LEU A 23 -26.84 -23.89 -0.56
N VAL A 24 -26.47 -24.10 -1.82
CA VAL A 24 -25.20 -23.60 -2.33
C VAL A 24 -25.36 -22.10 -2.36
N ALA A 25 -24.83 -21.44 -1.32
CA ALA A 25 -24.71 -20.00 -1.32
C ALA A 25 -23.77 -19.63 -2.48
N HIS A 26 -24.34 -19.06 -3.53
CA HIS A 26 -23.56 -18.34 -4.52
C HIS A 26 -23.22 -17.01 -3.86
N GLU A 27 -21.97 -16.82 -3.46
CA GLU A 27 -21.54 -15.47 -3.11
C GLU A 27 -21.79 -14.57 -4.33
N PRO A 28 -22.38 -13.38 -4.14
CA PRO A 28 -22.44 -12.43 -5.24
C PRO A 28 -21.01 -12.18 -5.73
N ASP A 29 -20.81 -12.05 -7.04
CA ASP A 29 -19.59 -11.47 -7.63
C ASP A 29 -19.52 -9.98 -7.28
N ASP A 30 -19.58 -9.66 -5.99
CA ASP A 30 -19.36 -8.32 -5.50
C ASP A 30 -17.84 -8.13 -5.57
N ASP A 31 -17.39 -7.41 -6.59
CA ASP A 31 -16.03 -6.81 -6.71
C ASP A 31 -15.68 -5.87 -5.52
N ASN A 32 -16.52 -5.88 -4.47
CA ASN A 32 -16.41 -5.18 -3.21
C ASN A 32 -15.44 -5.84 -2.23
N ILE A 33 -14.78 -6.94 -2.63
CA ILE A 33 -13.65 -7.50 -1.88
C ILE A 33 -12.49 -6.52 -1.96
N LEU A 34 -12.15 -5.93 -0.81
CA LEU A 34 -10.94 -5.13 -0.60
C LEU A 34 -9.71 -6.01 -0.87
N ARG A 35 -9.17 -5.93 -2.10
CA ARG A 35 -7.96 -6.67 -2.49
C ARG A 35 -6.78 -6.16 -1.68
N THR A 36 -6.24 -7.02 -0.83
CA THR A 36 -5.10 -6.68 0.01
C THR A 36 -3.83 -6.71 -0.85
N ARG A 37 -3.14 -5.57 -0.93
CA ARG A 37 -1.85 -5.42 -1.61
C ARG A 37 -0.73 -5.31 -0.58
N THR A 38 0.47 -5.69 -0.99
CA THR A 38 1.67 -5.48 -0.17
C THR A 38 2.68 -4.65 -0.93
N TYR A 39 3.50 -3.88 -0.21
CA TYR A 39 4.43 -2.93 -0.82
C TYR A 39 5.82 -3.02 -0.23
N ASP A 40 6.83 -3.07 -1.10
CA ASP A 40 8.18 -2.69 -0.74
C ASP A 40 8.36 -1.20 -0.99
N VAL A 41 8.72 -0.46 0.06
CA VAL A 41 8.96 0.98 0.00
C VAL A 41 10.45 1.23 0.22
N SER A 42 11.12 1.85 -0.76
CA SER A 42 12.51 2.25 -0.64
C SER A 42 12.65 3.77 -0.65
N ILE A 43 13.66 4.27 0.07
CA ILE A 43 14.00 5.70 0.10
C ILE A 43 15.42 5.86 -0.39
N THR A 44 15.59 6.68 -1.42
CA THR A 44 16.90 7.06 -1.96
C THR A 44 17.18 8.53 -1.68
N TYR A 45 18.45 8.90 -1.59
CA TYR A 45 18.84 10.30 -1.54
C TYR A 45 18.99 10.87 -2.95
N ASP A 46 18.12 11.83 -3.32
CA ASP A 46 18.26 12.54 -4.57
C ASP A 46 19.33 13.63 -4.44
N LYS A 47 20.47 13.44 -5.10
CA LYS A 47 21.62 14.35 -5.00
C LYS A 47 21.33 15.74 -5.57
N TYR A 48 20.47 15.85 -6.58
CA TYR A 48 20.18 17.12 -7.24
C TYR A 48 19.26 17.99 -6.38
N TYR A 49 18.17 17.40 -5.86
CA TYR A 49 17.22 18.11 -5.01
C TYR A 49 17.61 18.12 -3.53
N GLN A 50 18.63 17.36 -3.14
CA GLN A 50 19.09 17.21 -1.75
C GLN A 50 17.96 16.80 -0.79
N THR A 51 17.09 15.90 -1.25
CA THR A 51 15.91 15.43 -0.52
C THR A 51 15.74 13.93 -0.70
N PRO A 52 15.06 13.24 0.23
CA PRO A 52 14.69 11.85 0.02
C PRO A 52 13.66 11.72 -1.12
N ARG A 53 13.75 10.63 -1.86
CA ARG A 53 12.82 10.22 -2.91
C ARG A 53 12.28 8.83 -2.56
N VAL A 54 10.96 8.67 -2.64
CA VAL A 54 10.25 7.43 -2.30
C VAL A 54 9.97 6.64 -3.56
N TRP A 55 10.22 5.33 -3.50
CA TRP A 55 9.91 4.37 -4.55
C TRP A 55 9.02 3.27 -4.00
N LEU A 56 8.10 2.79 -4.83
CA LEU A 56 7.07 1.83 -4.48
C LEU A 56 7.11 0.66 -5.45
N THR A 57 7.17 -0.55 -4.88
CA THR A 57 6.97 -1.81 -5.60
C THR A 57 5.78 -2.52 -4.97
N GLY A 58 4.68 -2.65 -5.71
CA GLY A 58 3.48 -3.30 -5.22
C GLY A 58 3.44 -4.79 -5.58
N TYR A 59 2.73 -5.56 -4.77
CA TYR A 59 2.40 -6.96 -5.02
C TYR A 59 0.92 -7.19 -4.76
N ASP A 60 0.33 -8.11 -5.53
CA ASP A 60 -1.06 -8.53 -5.35
C ASP A 60 -1.25 -9.47 -4.16
N GLU A 61 -2.49 -9.93 -3.96
CA GLU A 61 -2.87 -10.88 -2.91
C GLU A 61 -2.09 -12.22 -2.96
N SER A 62 -1.57 -12.61 -4.13
CA SER A 62 -0.76 -13.82 -4.32
C SER A 62 0.75 -13.55 -4.19
N ARG A 63 1.14 -12.34 -3.77
CA ARG A 63 2.52 -11.84 -3.74
C ARG A 63 3.22 -11.81 -5.10
N MET A 64 2.44 -11.70 -6.18
CA MET A 64 2.98 -11.49 -7.51
C MET A 64 3.18 -10.00 -7.75
N LEU A 65 4.24 -9.66 -8.49
CA LEU A 65 4.60 -8.28 -8.78
C LEU A 65 3.46 -7.55 -9.52
N LEU A 66 3.02 -6.41 -9.00
CA LEU A 66 2.07 -5.55 -9.67
C LEU A 66 2.73 -4.80 -10.83
N GLN A 67 1.93 -4.50 -11.85
CA GLN A 67 2.34 -3.52 -12.86
C GLN A 67 2.47 -2.15 -12.19
N PRO A 68 3.54 -1.37 -12.47
CA PRO A 68 3.77 -0.08 -11.83
C PRO A 68 2.60 0.91 -11.96
N GLU A 69 1.82 0.80 -13.04
CA GLU A 69 0.64 1.62 -13.28
C GLU A 69 -0.49 1.34 -12.28
N LEU A 70 -0.63 0.11 -11.80
CA LEU A 70 -1.66 -0.26 -10.82
C LEU A 70 -1.34 0.31 -9.43
N VAL A 71 -0.06 0.60 -9.15
CA VAL A 71 0.35 1.27 -7.90
C VAL A 71 -0.29 2.67 -7.79
N LEU A 72 -0.64 3.32 -8.90
CA LEU A 72 -1.28 4.63 -8.90
C LEU A 72 -2.70 4.62 -8.31
N GLU A 73 -3.34 3.45 -8.21
CA GLU A 73 -4.65 3.30 -7.56
C GLU A 73 -4.56 3.53 -6.04
N ASP A 74 -3.39 3.25 -5.46
CA ASP A 74 -3.08 3.42 -4.03
C ASP A 74 -2.43 4.78 -3.72
N VAL A 75 -2.21 5.60 -4.76
CA VAL A 75 -1.76 6.98 -4.61
C VAL A 75 -2.99 7.89 -4.54
N SER A 76 -2.97 8.83 -3.59
CA SER A 76 -3.98 9.88 -3.49
C SER A 76 -4.19 10.59 -4.84
N GLN A 77 -5.44 10.78 -5.25
CA GLN A 77 -5.78 11.37 -6.55
C GLN A 77 -5.18 12.76 -6.75
N ASP A 78 -4.98 13.51 -5.66
CA ASP A 78 -4.32 14.82 -5.71
C ASP A 78 -2.86 14.75 -6.16
N HIS A 79 -2.23 13.58 -5.99
CA HIS A 79 -0.81 13.30 -6.21
C HIS A 79 -0.55 12.38 -7.40
N ALA A 80 -1.43 11.40 -7.68
CA ALA A 80 -1.22 10.32 -8.65
C ALA A 80 -0.82 10.80 -10.06
N ARG A 81 -1.33 11.96 -10.50
CA ARG A 81 -1.03 12.54 -11.82
C ARG A 81 -0.20 13.82 -11.78
N LYS A 82 0.34 14.17 -10.62
CA LYS A 82 1.10 15.42 -10.43
C LYS A 82 2.51 15.16 -9.93
N THR A 83 2.66 14.24 -8.99
CA THR A 83 3.92 14.01 -8.27
C THR A 83 4.41 12.59 -8.37
N VAL A 84 3.62 11.64 -8.87
CA VAL A 84 4.06 10.25 -9.03
C VAL A 84 4.33 9.93 -10.50
N THR A 85 5.47 9.31 -10.77
CA THR A 85 5.96 8.94 -12.10
C THR A 85 6.48 7.50 -12.08
N ILE A 86 6.45 6.83 -13.24
CA ILE A 86 7.05 5.51 -13.40
C ILE A 86 8.47 5.69 -13.95
N GLU A 87 9.48 5.38 -13.13
CA GLU A 87 10.89 5.64 -13.42
C GLU A 87 11.75 4.39 -13.13
N ASP A 88 12.93 4.34 -13.74
CA ASP A 88 13.94 3.33 -13.41
C ASP A 88 14.56 3.63 -12.04
N HIS A 89 14.58 2.63 -11.15
CA HIS A 89 15.17 2.81 -9.82
C HIS A 89 16.69 2.90 -9.91
N PRO A 90 17.36 3.85 -9.22
CA PRO A 90 18.80 4.10 -9.39
C PRO A 90 19.71 2.96 -8.92
N HIS A 91 19.17 2.01 -8.15
CA HIS A 91 19.92 0.90 -7.54
C HIS A 91 19.28 -0.47 -7.74
N LEU A 92 18.10 -0.55 -8.38
CA LEU A 92 17.34 -1.80 -8.53
C LEU A 92 16.88 -1.92 -9.98
N PRO A 93 16.82 -3.14 -10.53
CA PRO A 93 16.35 -3.34 -11.89
C PRO A 93 14.84 -3.18 -11.99
N GLY A 94 14.38 -2.66 -13.13
CA GLY A 94 12.96 -2.53 -13.43
C GLY A 94 12.41 -1.13 -13.19
N LYS A 95 11.13 -0.97 -13.55
CA LYS A 95 10.40 0.27 -13.40
C LYS A 95 9.61 0.25 -12.10
N HIS A 96 9.63 1.37 -11.40
CA HIS A 96 8.97 1.54 -10.12
C HIS A 96 8.14 2.82 -10.13
N ALA A 97 7.05 2.84 -9.36
CA ALA A 97 6.35 4.08 -9.09
C ALA A 97 7.18 4.91 -8.10
N SER A 98 7.39 6.18 -8.39
CA SER A 98 8.25 7.09 -7.62
C SER A 98 7.54 8.40 -7.34
N VAL A 99 7.59 8.87 -6.09
CA VAL A 99 7.16 10.23 -5.75
C VAL A 99 8.29 11.19 -6.07
N HIS A 100 8.13 11.97 -7.14
CA HIS A 100 9.15 12.86 -7.68
C HIS A 100 9.53 13.97 -6.68
N PRO A 101 10.83 14.18 -6.39
CA PRO A 101 11.27 14.97 -5.23
C PRO A 101 11.27 16.49 -5.43
N CYS A 102 10.97 17.00 -6.63
CA CYS A 102 11.11 18.43 -6.96
C CYS A 102 10.33 19.39 -6.06
N ARG A 103 9.30 18.93 -5.35
CA ARG A 103 8.52 19.74 -4.40
C ARG A 103 8.79 19.39 -2.94
N HIS A 104 9.57 18.35 -2.65
CA HIS A 104 9.82 17.89 -1.27
C HIS A 104 10.46 18.98 -0.41
N GLY A 105 11.48 19.69 -0.92
CA GLY A 105 12.13 20.77 -0.16
C GLY A 105 11.16 21.89 0.25
N ALA A 106 10.26 22.29 -0.66
CA ALA A 106 9.26 23.32 -0.38
C ALA A 106 8.19 22.84 0.61
N VAL A 107 7.78 21.58 0.54
CA VAL A 107 6.82 20.97 1.48
C VAL A 107 7.44 20.84 2.86
N MET A 108 8.65 20.29 2.96
CA MET A 108 9.35 20.09 4.23
C MET A 108 9.66 21.40 4.93
N LYS A 109 10.03 22.45 4.19
CA LYS A 109 10.18 23.80 4.75
C LYS A 109 8.90 24.27 5.44
N LYS A 110 7.73 24.14 4.79
CA LYS A 110 6.44 24.54 5.38
C LYS A 110 6.11 23.74 6.64
N ILE A 111 6.39 22.43 6.63
CA ILE A 111 6.18 21.57 7.81
C ILE A 111 7.04 22.07 8.98
N ILE A 112 8.33 22.33 8.73
CA ILE A 112 9.26 22.85 9.74
C ILE A 112 8.80 24.23 10.25
N ASP A 113 8.44 25.15 9.36
CA ASP A 113 7.94 26.48 9.74
C ASP A 113 6.71 26.37 10.67
N VAL A 114 5.79 25.45 10.38
CA VAL A 114 4.61 25.19 11.24
C VAL A 114 5.01 24.60 12.59
N LEU A 115 5.97 23.67 12.64
CA LEU A 115 6.46 23.11 13.90
C LEU A 115 7.13 24.18 14.77
N MET A 116 7.98 25.01 14.17
CA MET A 116 8.62 26.14 14.86
C MET A 116 7.61 27.14 15.40
N SER A 117 6.54 27.44 14.63
CA SER A 117 5.45 28.31 15.10
C SER A 117 4.70 27.76 16.33
N ARG A 118 4.79 26.46 16.57
CA ARG A 118 4.21 25.75 17.73
C ARG A 118 5.23 25.54 18.86
N GLY A 119 6.42 26.15 18.77
CA GLY A 119 7.48 26.01 19.77
C GLY A 119 8.25 24.68 19.68
N VAL A 120 8.09 23.90 18.61
CA VAL A 120 8.86 22.68 18.37
C VAL A 120 10.08 23.03 17.51
N GLU A 121 11.27 22.68 17.98
CA GLU A 121 12.52 22.83 17.22
C GLU A 121 12.96 21.46 16.68
N PRO A 122 12.61 21.10 15.42
CA PRO A 122 12.96 19.81 14.87
C PRO A 122 14.45 19.76 14.49
N GLU A 123 15.14 18.74 14.98
CA GLU A 123 16.50 18.40 14.58
C GLU A 123 16.52 17.61 13.25
N VAL A 124 17.68 17.58 12.58
CA VAL A 124 17.83 16.98 11.25
C VAL A 124 17.69 15.45 11.26
N ASP A 125 18.03 14.80 12.37
CA ASP A 125 17.85 13.36 12.57
C ASP A 125 16.37 12.94 12.53
N LYS A 126 15.45 13.86 12.84
CA LYS A 126 13.99 13.66 12.77
C LYS A 126 13.40 13.87 11.37
N TYR A 127 14.21 14.28 10.39
CA TYR A 127 13.74 14.65 9.06
C TYR A 127 12.95 13.53 8.37
N LEU A 128 13.42 12.28 8.44
CA LEU A 128 12.76 11.16 7.77
C LEU A 128 11.39 10.85 8.38
N PHE A 129 11.21 11.00 9.69
CA PHE A 129 9.90 10.80 10.32
C PHE A 129 8.89 11.88 9.90
N LEU A 130 9.32 13.14 9.84
CA LEU A 130 8.50 14.23 9.30
C LEU A 130 8.16 14.01 7.82
N PHE A 131 9.14 13.54 7.05
CA PHE A 131 8.97 13.24 5.64
C PHE A 131 7.98 12.08 5.43
N LEU A 132 8.12 10.98 6.17
CA LEU A 132 7.20 9.84 6.12
C LEU A 132 5.77 10.24 6.50
N LYS A 133 5.59 11.14 7.48
CA LYS A 133 4.27 11.70 7.80
C LYS A 133 3.66 12.47 6.62
N PHE A 134 4.47 13.17 5.84
CA PHE A 134 4.03 13.79 4.58
C PHE A 134 3.68 12.73 3.53
N VAL A 135 4.53 11.71 3.35
CA VAL A 135 4.31 10.62 2.41
C VAL A 135 2.99 9.89 2.72
N ALA A 136 2.56 9.83 3.98
CA ALA A 136 1.29 9.20 4.37
C ALA A 136 0.07 9.93 3.78
N SER A 137 0.18 11.24 3.48
CA SER A 137 -0.85 11.95 2.72
C SER A 137 -0.84 11.65 1.21
N VAL A 138 0.29 11.16 0.69
CA VAL A 138 0.47 10.81 -0.72
C VAL A 138 -0.01 9.39 -1.00
N ILE A 139 0.26 8.46 -0.10
CA ILE A 139 -0.10 7.03 -0.19
C ILE A 139 -0.91 6.59 1.04
N PRO A 140 -2.17 7.05 1.16
CA PRO A 140 -2.95 6.89 2.39
C PRO A 140 -3.40 5.46 2.68
N THR A 141 -3.39 4.56 1.68
CA THR A 141 -3.79 3.16 1.83
C THR A 141 -2.61 2.23 2.13
N ILE A 142 -1.37 2.73 2.05
CA ILE A 142 -0.17 1.93 2.31
C ILE A 142 0.24 2.12 3.77
N GLU A 143 0.15 1.05 4.55
CA GLU A 143 0.55 1.03 5.94
C GLU A 143 2.06 0.78 6.08
N TYR A 144 2.77 1.73 6.66
CA TYR A 144 4.18 1.62 7.04
C TYR A 144 4.44 2.38 8.34
N ASP A 145 5.45 1.95 9.07
CA ASP A 145 5.77 2.51 10.37
C ASP A 145 6.53 3.84 10.26
N TYR A 146 6.01 4.89 10.89
CA TYR A 146 6.67 6.20 11.01
C TYR A 146 6.51 6.81 12.40
N THR A 147 6.40 5.97 13.42
CA THR A 147 6.14 6.37 14.80
C THR A 147 7.29 7.21 15.38
N MET A 148 7.04 8.49 15.53
CA MET A 148 7.69 9.33 16.54
C MET A 148 6.63 10.17 17.22
N ASP A 149 6.62 10.13 18.54
CA ASP A 149 5.93 11.11 19.36
C ASP A 149 6.66 12.44 19.21
N PHE A 150 6.21 13.25 18.26
CA PHE A 150 6.55 14.67 18.28
C PHE A 150 5.80 15.24 19.47
N ASP A 151 6.54 15.51 20.55
CA ASP A 151 6.04 16.25 21.69
C ASP A 151 5.67 17.67 21.18
N LEU A 152 4.46 17.78 20.66
CA LEU A 152 3.82 19.01 20.22
C LEU A 152 3.54 19.76 21.50
N GLY A 153 4.57 20.45 21.99
CA GLY A 153 4.71 20.98 23.35
C GLY A 153 3.41 21.09 24.11
N SER A 154 3.35 20.39 25.25
CA SER A 154 2.29 20.56 26.23
C SER A 154 1.97 22.05 26.36
N SER A 155 0.77 22.45 25.97
CA SER A 155 0.28 23.80 26.23
C SER A 155 0.23 23.94 27.74
N SER A 156 1.30 24.51 28.29
CA SER A 156 1.38 24.88 29.69
C SER A 156 0.33 25.97 29.87
N THR A 157 -0.79 25.59 30.47
CA THR A 157 -1.82 26.51 30.96
C THR A 157 -1.49 26.89 32.39
#